data_AF-A0ABD3MVC3-F1
#
_entry.id   AF-A0ABD3MVC3-F1
#
_cell.length_a   1.000
_cell.length_b   1.000
_cell.length_c   1.000
_cell.angle_alpha   90.00
_cell.angle_beta   90.00
_cell.angle_gamma   90.00
#
_symmetry.space_group_name_H-M   'P 1'
#
loop_
_entity.id
_entity.type
_entity.pdbx_description
1 polymer ?
#
loop_
_entity_poly.entity_id
_entity_poly.type
_entity_poly.pdbx_seq_one_letter_code
_entity_poly.pdbx_strand_id
1 'polypeptide(L)'
;MSTTPKWHNTKESKQGSDLSVCDAQGNWTRLDFADLTKEVASNLTDEHIQRILELIHARDQLATLHLTGCLSLVGHSLAVLNGSTALKHFDMSLVMHDNASI
;
A
#
# COMPACT_ATOMS: atom_id res chain seq x y z
N MET A 1 7.95 -46.80 12.38
CA MET A 1 8.16 -45.67 13.31
C MET A 1 8.25 -44.43 12.44
N SER A 2 7.18 -43.64 12.39
CA SER A 2 6.98 -42.57 11.43
C SER A 2 7.81 -41.34 11.78
N THR A 3 8.69 -40.91 10.88
CA THR A 3 9.42 -39.65 10.99
C THR A 3 8.53 -38.51 10.48
N THR A 4 8.14 -37.61 11.39
CA THR A 4 7.46 -36.37 11.04
C THR A 4 8.47 -35.36 10.49
N PRO A 5 8.13 -34.60 9.44
CA PRO A 5 8.94 -33.46 9.05
C PRO A 5 8.79 -32.33 10.07
N LYS A 6 9.92 -31.88 10.62
CA LYS A 6 10.02 -30.66 11.42
C LYS A 6 10.14 -29.48 10.46
N TRP A 7 9.04 -28.77 10.23
CA TRP A 7 9.11 -27.47 9.55
C TRP A 7 9.78 -26.46 10.48
N HIS A 8 10.92 -25.95 10.06
CA HIS A 8 11.60 -24.84 10.71
C HIS A 8 10.76 -23.58 10.50
N ASN A 9 10.20 -23.04 11.58
CA ASN A 9 9.55 -21.73 11.58
C ASN A 9 10.63 -20.66 11.62
N THR A 10 11.29 -20.43 10.49
CA THR A 10 12.15 -19.28 10.32
C THR A 10 11.22 -18.09 10.08
N LYS A 11 11.04 -17.26 11.10
CA LYS A 11 10.53 -15.90 10.91
C LYS A 11 11.62 -15.11 10.19
N GLU A 12 11.75 -15.33 8.89
CA GLU A 12 12.48 -14.42 8.01
C GLU A 12 11.67 -13.13 7.96
N SER A 13 11.92 -12.23 8.90
CA SER A 13 11.73 -10.81 8.69
C SER A 13 12.74 -10.40 7.62
N LYS A 14 12.43 -10.68 6.36
CA LYS A 14 13.08 -9.97 5.27
C LYS A 14 12.58 -8.55 5.35
N GLN A 15 13.46 -7.69 5.85
CA GLN A 15 13.45 -6.27 5.62
C GLN A 15 13.70 -6.07 4.11
N GLY A 16 12.66 -6.33 3.33
CA GLY A 16 12.61 -6.19 1.88
C GLY A 16 11.47 -5.25 1.54
N SER A 17 11.66 -4.46 0.50
CA SER A 17 10.74 -3.50 -0.10
C SER A 17 9.42 -4.15 -0.56
N ASP A 18 8.60 -4.61 0.38
CA ASP A 18 7.26 -5.10 0.10
C ASP A 18 6.34 -3.89 -0.10
N LEU A 19 5.85 -3.75 -1.33
CA LEU A 19 4.84 -2.78 -1.78
C LEU A 19 3.58 -2.77 -0.89
N SER A 20 3.39 -3.82 -0.08
CA SER A 20 2.31 -3.96 0.87
C SER A 20 2.64 -4.93 2.00
N VAL A 21 2.17 -4.63 3.22
CA VAL A 21 2.36 -5.51 4.38
C VAL A 21 1.00 -5.96 4.89
N CYS A 22 0.82 -7.28 5.03
CA CYS A 22 -0.35 -7.87 5.65
C CYS A 22 -0.06 -8.41 7.06
N ASP A 23 -1.08 -8.43 7.93
CA ASP A 23 -0.97 -9.01 9.27
C ASP A 23 -0.97 -10.55 9.23
N ALA A 24 -0.87 -11.20 10.41
CA ALA A 24 -0.89 -12.66 10.52
C ALA A 24 -2.21 -13.31 10.05
N GLN A 25 -3.25 -12.51 9.78
CA GLN A 25 -4.56 -12.92 9.28
C GLN A 25 -4.73 -12.59 7.79
N GLY A 26 -3.74 -11.95 7.15
CA GLY A 26 -3.77 -11.57 5.74
C GLY A 26 -4.40 -10.21 5.47
N ASN A 27 -4.68 -9.40 6.50
CA ASN A 27 -5.29 -8.08 6.33
C ASN A 27 -4.24 -7.04 5.95
N TRP A 28 -4.58 -6.16 5.00
CA TRP A 28 -3.67 -5.12 4.52
C TRP A 28 -3.48 -4.02 5.56
N THR A 29 -2.26 -3.92 6.11
CA THR A 29 -1.92 -2.91 7.13
C THR A 29 -1.17 -1.72 6.53
N ARG A 30 -0.47 -1.93 5.41
CA ARG A 30 0.26 -0.90 4.67
C ARG A 30 0.03 -1.07 3.17
N LEU A 31 -0.22 0.05 2.49
CA LEU A 31 -0.31 0.14 1.04
C LEU A 31 0.61 1.25 0.55
N ASP A 32 1.61 0.90 -0.26
CA ASP A 32 2.62 1.82 -0.77
C ASP A 32 2.63 1.87 -2.29
N PHE A 33 2.40 3.06 -2.85
CA PHE A 33 2.43 3.32 -4.28
C PHE A 33 3.72 3.99 -4.75
N ALA A 34 4.69 4.23 -3.87
CA ALA A 34 5.94 4.92 -4.20
C ALA A 34 6.85 4.16 -5.19
N ASP A 35 6.72 2.84 -5.27
CA ASP A 35 7.48 1.97 -6.19
C ASP A 35 6.69 1.69 -7.48
N LEU A 36 5.60 2.43 -7.73
CA LEU A 36 4.96 2.39 -9.05
C LEU A 36 5.75 3.21 -10.07
N THR A 37 5.87 2.69 -11.29
CA THR A 37 6.43 3.45 -12.40
C THR A 37 5.58 4.70 -12.66
N LYS A 38 6.23 5.79 -13.07
CA LYS A 38 5.56 7.08 -13.35
C LYS A 38 4.35 6.94 -14.28
N GLU A 39 4.47 6.08 -15.28
CA GLU A 39 3.40 5.78 -16.24
C GLU A 39 2.19 5.19 -15.53
N VAL A 40 2.37 4.19 -14.66
CA VAL A 40 1.28 3.56 -13.91
C VAL A 40 0.71 4.54 -12.89
N ALA A 41 1.56 5.24 -12.13
CA ALA A 41 1.12 6.21 -11.13
C ALA A 41 0.32 7.39 -11.74
N SER A 42 0.68 7.81 -12.96
CA SER A 42 -0.04 8.85 -13.70
C SER A 42 -1.40 8.39 -14.26
N ASN A 43 -1.57 7.09 -14.50
CA ASN A 43 -2.83 6.49 -14.96
C ASN A 43 -3.77 6.08 -13.80
N LEU A 44 -3.31 6.17 -12.55
CA LEU A 44 -4.17 5.94 -11.39
C LEU A 44 -5.08 7.15 -11.17
N THR A 45 -6.37 6.92 -11.36
CA THR A 45 -7.45 7.88 -11.10
C THR A 45 -8.05 7.63 -9.73
N ASP A 46 -8.85 8.57 -9.24
CA ASP A 46 -9.52 8.42 -7.95
C ASP A 46 -10.37 7.15 -7.85
N GLU A 47 -11.02 6.74 -8.94
CA GLU A 47 -11.87 5.55 -9.00
C GLU A 47 -11.05 4.26 -8.84
N HIS A 48 -9.85 4.20 -9.43
CA HIS A 48 -8.94 3.06 -9.27
C HIS A 48 -8.49 2.92 -7.82
N ILE A 49 -8.05 4.02 -7.21
CA ILE A 49 -7.60 4.03 -5.81
C ILE A 49 -8.77 3.71 -4.87
N GLN A 50 -9.95 4.29 -5.10
CA GLN A 50 -11.13 4.02 -4.31
C GLN A 50 -11.48 2.52 -4.31
N ARG A 51 -11.53 1.88 -5.49
CA ARG A 51 -11.80 0.44 -5.59
C ARG A 51 -10.77 -0.40 -4.84
N ILE A 52 -9.48 -0.05 -4.94
CA ILE A 52 -8.42 -0.77 -4.22
C ILE A 52 -8.65 -0.66 -2.71
N LEU A 53 -8.93 0.55 -2.22
CA LEU A 53 -9.19 0.80 -0.80
C LEU A 53 -10.45 0.08 -0.30
N GLU A 54 -11.50 -0.01 -1.12
CA GLU A 54 -12.70 -0.79 -0.81
C GLU A 54 -12.40 -2.29 -0.74
N LEU A 55 -11.65 -2.83 -1.71
CA LEU A 55 -11.29 -4.26 -1.78
C LEU A 55 -10.48 -4.74 -0.59
N ILE A 56 -9.58 -3.91 -0.08
CA ILE A 56 -8.73 -4.27 1.06
C ILE A 56 -9.38 -3.92 2.41
N HIS A 57 -10.64 -3.46 2.41
CA HIS A 57 -11.32 -2.97 3.61
C HIS A 57 -10.50 -1.91 4.34
N ALA A 58 -9.93 -0.97 3.58
CA ALA A 58 -8.94 -0.03 4.09
C ALA A 58 -9.45 0.83 5.25
N ARG A 59 -10.76 1.13 5.25
CA ARG A 59 -11.41 1.93 6.28
C ARG A 59 -11.16 1.38 7.69
N ASP A 60 -11.18 0.07 7.87
CA ASP A 60 -11.15 -0.56 9.20
C ASP A 60 -9.76 -1.11 9.57
N GLN A 61 -8.87 -1.27 8.59
CA GLN A 61 -7.65 -2.08 8.76
C GLN A 61 -6.37 -1.40 8.26
N LEU A 62 -6.47 -0.46 7.31
CA LEU A 62 -5.29 0.14 6.71
C LEU A 62 -4.69 1.16 7.67
N ALA A 63 -3.50 0.88 8.17
CA ALA A 63 -2.79 1.76 9.09
C ALA A 63 -1.94 2.80 8.37
N THR A 64 -1.37 2.44 7.22
CA THR A 64 -0.46 3.31 6.44
C THR A 64 -0.84 3.32 4.97
N LEU A 65 -0.99 4.52 4.41
CA LEU A 65 -1.23 4.74 2.99
C LEU A 65 -0.19 5.73 2.42
N HIS A 66 0.59 5.30 1.44
CA HIS A 66 1.50 6.16 0.69
C HIS A 66 1.05 6.25 -0.76
N LEU A 67 0.54 7.41 -1.19
CA LEU A 67 0.13 7.71 -2.57
C LEU A 67 1.20 8.50 -3.33
N THR A 68 2.46 8.20 -3.07
CA THR A 68 3.60 8.91 -3.65
C THR A 68 3.59 8.81 -5.17
N GLY A 69 3.67 9.94 -5.87
CA GLY A 69 3.70 9.97 -7.35
C GLY A 69 2.34 9.88 -8.05
N CYS A 70 1.23 9.73 -7.32
CA CYS A 70 -0.14 9.73 -7.89
C CYS A 70 -0.62 11.16 -8.17
N LEU A 71 -0.20 11.71 -9.31
CA LEU A 71 -0.43 13.11 -9.74
C LEU A 71 -1.87 13.42 -10.18
N SER A 72 -2.62 12.39 -10.62
CA SER A 72 -3.93 12.56 -11.25
C SER A 72 -5.11 12.48 -10.27
N LEU A 73 -4.84 12.48 -8.97
CA LEU A 73 -5.86 12.38 -7.93
C LEU A 73 -6.46 13.76 -7.62
N VAL A 74 -7.79 13.86 -7.75
CA VAL A 74 -8.59 15.06 -7.48
C VAL A 74 -9.00 15.13 -6.00
N GLY A 75 -8.93 13.99 -5.28
CA GLY A 75 -9.17 13.92 -3.83
C GLY A 75 -10.46 13.19 -3.44
N HIS A 76 -11.23 12.67 -4.40
CA HIS A 76 -12.41 11.84 -4.13
C HIS A 76 -12.06 10.42 -3.70
N SER A 77 -10.90 9.91 -4.11
CA SER A 77 -10.38 8.59 -3.76
C SER A 77 -10.34 8.31 -2.26
N LEU A 78 -10.13 9.35 -1.46
CA LEU A 78 -9.98 9.23 0.00
C LEU A 78 -11.33 9.29 0.74
N ALA A 79 -12.44 9.52 0.03
CA ALA A 79 -13.77 9.54 0.66
C ALA A 79 -14.10 8.20 1.37
N VAL A 80 -13.57 7.08 0.87
CA VAL A 80 -13.72 5.75 1.50
C VAL A 80 -13.02 5.65 2.86
N LEU A 81 -11.99 6.47 3.10
CA LEU A 81 -11.27 6.53 4.37
C LEU A 81 -11.92 7.52 5.35
N ASN A 82 -13.00 8.21 4.94
CA ASN A 82 -13.71 9.12 5.81
C ASN A 82 -14.31 8.35 7.02
N GLY A 83 -13.93 8.79 8.23
CA GLY A 83 -14.28 8.10 9.46
C GLY A 83 -13.50 6.80 9.72
N SER A 84 -12.42 6.53 8.99
CA SER A 84 -11.46 5.49 9.37
C SER A 84 -10.82 5.84 10.70
N THR A 85 -10.79 4.88 11.63
CA THR A 85 -10.06 4.99 12.90
C THR A 85 -8.74 4.21 12.88
N ALA A 86 -8.52 3.41 11.83
CA ALA A 86 -7.35 2.57 11.66
C ALA A 86 -6.19 3.32 10.99
N LEU A 87 -6.49 4.29 10.11
CA LEU A 87 -5.48 5.05 9.40
C LEU A 87 -4.67 5.94 10.35
N LYS A 88 -3.37 5.65 10.47
CA LYS A 88 -2.43 6.38 11.34
C LYS A 88 -1.47 7.24 10.53
N HIS A 89 -1.08 6.77 9.35
CA HIS A 89 -0.11 7.43 8.50
C HIS A 89 -0.66 7.59 7.09
N PHE A 90 -0.59 8.82 6.60
CA PHE A 90 -0.98 9.20 5.26
C PHE A 90 0.13 10.05 4.66
N ASP A 91 0.70 9.58 3.56
CA ASP A 91 1.73 10.29 2.81
C ASP A 91 1.26 10.47 1.36
N MET A 92 1.34 11.70 0.87
CA MET A 92 1.03 12.08 -0.50
C MET A 92 2.18 12.91 -1.08
N SER A 93 3.41 12.45 -0.85
CA SER A 93 4.59 13.11 -1.37
C SER A 93 4.59 13.06 -2.88
N LEU A 94 4.59 14.25 -3.48
CA LEU A 94 4.74 14.41 -4.92
C LEU A 94 6.23 14.31 -5.27
N VAL A 95 6.81 13.11 -5.19
CA VAL A 95 8.19 12.90 -5.62
C VAL A 95 8.19 12.93 -7.14
N MET A 96 8.32 14.12 -7.72
CA MET A 96 8.76 14.25 -9.10
C MET A 96 10.19 13.72 -9.15
N HIS A 97 10.36 12.50 -9.66
CA HIS A 97 11.68 12.05 -10.05
C HIS A 97 12.06 12.91 -11.27
N ASP A 98 12.66 14.07 -11.00
CA ASP A 98 13.31 14.90 -11.98
C ASP A 98 14.49 14.07 -12.50
N ASN A 99 14.25 13.30 -13.57
CA ASN A 99 15.31 12.98 -14.52
C ASN A 99 15.67 14.26 -15.26
N ALA A 100 16.22 15.23 -14.52
CA ALA A 100 17.04 16.27 -15.09
C ALA A 100 18.46 15.71 -15.15
N SER A 101 18.68 14.73 -16.02
CA SER A 101 20.02 14.49 -16.57
C SER A 101 20.29 15.65 -17.54
N ILE A 102 20.93 16.70 -17.03
CA ILE A 102 21.52 17.79 -17.83
C ILE A 102 22.89 17.34 -18.34
#